data_AF-F5S5Z6-F1
#
_entry.id   AF-F5S5Z6-F1
#
_cell.length_a   1.000
_cell.length_b   1.000
_cell.length_c   1.000
_cell.angle_alpha   90.00
_cell.angle_beta   90.00
_cell.angle_gamma   90.00
#
_symmetry.space_group_name_H-M   'P 1'
#
loop_
_entity.id
_entity.type
_entity.pdbx_description
1 polymer ?
#
loop_
_entity_poly.entity_id
_entity_poly.type
_entity_poly.pdbx_seq_one_letter_code
_entity_poly.pdbx_strand_id
1 'polypeptide(L)'
;MKTFIQTTQRGFTLVELMVSIAVLAILAMIAYPSYSTYMERVRIDNARATMMDTIQFAERYYATNKTFAQLDTAKIKAAGIANDKYDLEYVAVGANNYLLKATPKADLYSAKKRASSPLNVLYSSQSGVFVRCNDSDFAIAAVAEPKGTTNCEPLS
;
A
#
# COMPACT_ATOMS: atom_id res chain seq x y z
N MET A 1 52.27 -33.76 35.08
CA MET A 1 51.17 -33.15 35.85
C MET A 1 50.36 -32.30 34.86
N LYS A 2 49.15 -32.75 34.48
CA LYS A 2 48.33 -32.13 33.43
C LYS A 2 47.20 -31.38 34.11
N THR A 3 47.30 -30.06 34.18
CA THR A 3 46.32 -29.20 34.84
C THR A 3 45.11 -29.03 33.92
N PHE A 4 43.99 -29.66 34.26
CA PHE A 4 42.71 -29.43 33.57
C PHE A 4 42.15 -28.08 34.03
N ILE A 5 42.19 -27.09 33.14
CA ILE A 5 41.51 -25.81 33.34
C ILE A 5 40.00 -26.09 33.20
N GLN A 6 39.29 -26.16 34.33
CA GLN A 6 37.83 -26.24 34.38
C GLN A 6 37.26 -24.86 34.11
N THR A 7 36.75 -24.62 32.90
CA THR A 7 35.96 -23.44 32.57
C THR A 7 34.57 -23.59 33.18
N THR A 8 34.27 -22.77 34.19
CA THR A 8 32.94 -22.73 34.82
C THR A 8 31.90 -22.29 33.80
N GLN A 9 31.03 -23.20 33.35
CA GLN A 9 29.89 -22.83 32.53
C GLN A 9 28.88 -22.05 33.38
N ARG A 10 28.75 -20.74 33.14
CA ARG A 10 27.68 -19.92 33.70
C ARG A 10 26.41 -20.16 32.88
N GLY A 11 25.51 -20.99 33.42
CA GLY A 11 24.19 -21.23 32.84
C GLY A 11 23.18 -20.13 33.20
N PHE A 12 22.21 -19.92 32.33
CA PHE A 12 21.07 -19.02 32.56
C PHE A 12 20.09 -19.66 33.56
N THR A 13 19.54 -18.90 34.50
CA THR A 13 18.56 -19.45 35.46
C THR A 13 17.15 -19.46 34.85
N LEU A 14 16.31 -20.40 35.29
CA LEU A 14 14.90 -20.48 34.83
C LEU A 14 14.13 -19.21 35.18
N VAL A 15 14.43 -18.61 36.34
CA VAL A 15 13.81 -17.35 36.79
C VAL A 15 14.21 -16.19 35.87
N GLU A 16 15.47 -16.11 35.46
CA GLU A 16 15.96 -15.08 34.53
C GLU A 16 15.27 -15.18 33.16
N LEU A 17 15.00 -16.39 32.70
CA LEU A 17 14.21 -16.62 31.48
C LEU A 17 12.76 -16.14 31.64
N MET A 18 12.11 -16.42 32.78
CA MET A 18 10.73 -15.97 33.01
C MET A 18 10.62 -14.45 33.03
N VAL A 19 11.54 -13.76 33.71
CA VAL A 19 11.56 -12.29 33.74
C VAL A 19 11.85 -11.73 32.34
N SER A 20 12.78 -12.32 31.59
CA SER A 20 13.10 -11.90 30.23
C SER A 20 11.90 -12.01 29.29
N ILE A 21 11.16 -13.13 29.34
CA ILE A 21 9.94 -13.33 28.55
C ILE A 21 8.85 -12.35 28.97
N ALA A 22 8.71 -12.07 30.27
CA ALA A 22 7.74 -11.09 30.76
C ALA A 22 8.01 -9.69 30.21
N VAL A 23 9.27 -9.24 30.20
CA VAL A 23 9.66 -7.96 29.61
C VAL A 23 9.42 -7.96 28.10
N LEU A 24 9.78 -9.03 27.40
CA LEU A 24 9.55 -9.17 25.95
C LEU A 24 8.06 -9.10 25.59
N ALA A 25 7.18 -9.71 26.40
CA ALA A 25 5.74 -9.68 26.17
C ALA A 25 5.17 -8.25 26.25
N ILE A 26 5.65 -7.44 27.20
CA ILE A 26 5.27 -6.04 27.35
C ILE A 26 5.72 -5.23 26.12
N LEU A 27 6.97 -5.41 25.68
CA LEU A 27 7.50 -4.73 24.50
C LEU A 27 6.74 -5.12 23.22
N ALA A 28 6.42 -6.41 23.07
CA ALA A 28 5.70 -6.92 21.91
C ALA A 28 4.30 -6.30 21.77
N MET A 29 3.59 -6.08 22.88
CA MET A 29 2.26 -5.46 22.87
C MET A 29 2.27 -4.03 22.29
N ILE A 30 3.33 -3.27 22.55
CA ILE A 30 3.48 -1.89 22.03
C ILE A 30 3.95 -1.92 20.57
N ALA A 31 4.89 -2.81 20.25
CA ALA A 31 5.53 -2.87 18.93
C ALA A 31 4.58 -3.37 17.83
N TYR A 32 3.73 -4.35 18.14
CA TYR A 32 2.89 -5.05 17.15
C TYR A 32 1.94 -4.15 16.34
N PRO A 33 1.07 -3.31 16.95
CA PRO A 33 0.15 -2.47 16.18
C PRO A 33 0.89 -1.45 15.32
N SER A 34 2.00 -0.89 15.82
CA SER A 34 2.82 0.08 15.09
C SER A 34 3.41 -0.53 13.81
N TYR A 35 3.95 -1.74 13.88
CA TYR A 35 4.52 -2.43 12.72
C TYR A 35 3.47 -2.66 11.61
N SER A 36 2.24 -3.03 11.98
CA SER A 36 1.18 -3.31 11.01
C SER A 36 0.79 -2.07 10.19
N THR A 37 0.71 -0.90 10.82
CA THR A 37 0.38 0.37 10.16
C THR A 37 1.53 0.89 9.31
N TYR A 38 2.77 0.67 9.74
CA TYR A 38 3.96 0.98 8.95
C TYR A 38 4.00 0.18 7.65
N MET A 39 3.80 -1.15 7.73
CA MET A 39 3.76 -2.01 6.53
C MET A 39 2.65 -1.62 5.56
N GLU A 40 1.51 -1.14 6.07
CA GLU A 40 0.41 -0.64 5.25
C GLU A 40 0.82 0.61 4.44
N ARG A 41 1.43 1.59 5.10
CA ARG A 41 1.94 2.81 4.45
C ARG A 41 2.95 2.48 3.36
N VAL A 42 3.92 1.62 3.68
CA VAL A 42 4.94 1.17 2.71
C VAL A 42 4.29 0.53 1.48
N ARG A 43 3.23 -0.28 1.64
CA ARG A 43 2.54 -0.90 0.49
C ARG A 43 1.80 0.12 -0.35
N ILE A 44 1.16 1.11 0.28
CA ILE A 44 0.50 2.23 -0.40
C ILE A 44 1.52 3.08 -1.16
N ASP A 45 2.68 3.36 -0.59
CA ASP A 45 3.76 4.11 -1.25
C ASP A 45 4.32 3.35 -2.44
N ASN A 46 4.50 2.03 -2.32
CA ASN A 46 4.87 1.18 -3.46
C ASN A 46 3.79 1.19 -4.56
N ALA A 47 2.51 1.17 -4.20
CA ALA A 47 1.42 1.28 -5.16
C ALA A 47 1.45 2.66 -5.86
N ARG A 48 1.67 3.75 -5.12
CA ARG A 48 1.86 5.10 -5.67
C ARG A 48 3.02 5.14 -6.66
N ALA A 49 4.15 4.51 -6.35
CA ALA A 49 5.28 4.42 -7.27
C ALA A 49 4.89 3.71 -8.59
N THR A 50 4.23 2.55 -8.53
CA THR A 50 3.75 1.86 -9.73
C THR A 50 2.68 2.66 -10.49
N MET A 51 1.85 3.44 -9.78
CA MET A 51 0.90 4.36 -10.40
C MET A 51 1.64 5.49 -11.15
N MET A 52 2.76 5.99 -10.65
CA MET A 52 3.59 6.96 -11.38
C MET A 52 4.13 6.39 -12.70
N ASP A 53 4.56 5.14 -12.71
CA ASP A 53 4.98 4.47 -13.95
C ASP A 53 3.80 4.38 -14.95
N THR A 54 2.61 4.09 -14.44
CA THR A 54 1.36 4.05 -15.23
C THR A 54 0.99 5.42 -15.78
N ILE A 55 1.18 6.49 -14.99
CA ILE A 55 0.97 7.88 -15.40
C ILE A 55 1.94 8.24 -16.52
N GLN A 56 3.23 7.94 -16.35
CA GLN A 56 4.24 8.19 -17.39
C GLN A 56 3.90 7.44 -18.69
N PHE A 57 3.41 6.20 -18.57
CA PHE A 57 2.91 5.45 -19.72
C PHE A 57 1.71 6.13 -20.39
N ALA A 58 0.74 6.61 -19.60
CA ALA A 58 -0.41 7.34 -20.12
C ALA A 58 0.01 8.63 -20.87
N GLU A 59 0.95 9.39 -20.32
CA GLU A 59 1.46 10.61 -20.98
C GLU A 59 2.14 10.31 -22.31
N ARG A 60 2.95 9.24 -22.36
CA ARG A 60 3.56 8.77 -23.63
C ARG A 60 2.48 8.35 -24.62
N TYR A 61 1.44 7.66 -24.16
CA TYR A 61 0.30 7.28 -24.99
C TYR A 61 -0.40 8.50 -25.59
N TYR A 62 -0.62 9.55 -24.79
CA TYR A 62 -1.22 10.79 -25.24
C TYR A 62 -0.32 11.56 -26.22
N ALA A 63 1.00 11.55 -26.02
CA ALA A 63 1.94 12.20 -26.92
C ALA A 63 1.83 11.66 -28.36
N THR A 64 1.62 10.35 -28.51
CA THR A 64 1.47 9.66 -29.80
C THR A 64 0.05 9.70 -30.35
N ASN A 65 -0.96 9.43 -29.52
CA ASN A 65 -2.34 9.24 -29.98
C ASN A 65 -3.22 10.50 -29.84
N LYS A 66 -2.73 11.52 -29.14
CA LYS A 66 -3.46 12.76 -28.82
C LYS A 66 -4.79 12.54 -28.07
N THR A 67 -4.93 11.40 -27.40
CA THR A 67 -6.12 11.04 -26.61
C THR A 67 -5.78 9.99 -25.58
N PHE A 68 -6.49 9.98 -24.45
CA PHE A 68 -6.45 8.90 -23.47
C PHE A 68 -7.54 7.84 -23.68
N ALA A 69 -8.54 8.09 -24.54
CA ALA A 69 -9.81 7.34 -24.63
C ALA A 69 -9.72 5.81 -24.79
N GLN A 70 -8.55 5.28 -25.16
CA GLN A 70 -8.32 3.85 -25.34
C GLN A 70 -7.38 3.26 -24.28
N LEU A 71 -7.07 3.98 -23.21
CA LEU A 71 -6.36 3.42 -22.06
C LEU A 71 -7.27 2.44 -21.34
N ASP A 72 -6.70 1.30 -20.96
CA ASP A 72 -7.38 0.24 -20.23
C ASP A 72 -6.36 -0.56 -19.41
N THR A 73 -6.87 -1.49 -18.59
CA THR A 73 -6.04 -2.38 -17.77
C THR A 73 -5.13 -3.28 -18.61
N ALA A 74 -5.54 -3.62 -19.84
CA ALA A 74 -4.74 -4.45 -20.73
C ALA A 74 -3.47 -3.72 -21.19
N LYS A 75 -3.55 -2.42 -21.47
CA LYS A 75 -2.39 -1.60 -21.84
C LYS A 75 -1.39 -1.42 -20.70
N ILE A 76 -1.85 -1.33 -19.45
CA ILE A 76 -0.97 -1.34 -18.27
C ILE A 76 -0.15 -2.63 -18.23
N LYS A 77 -0.82 -3.78 -18.40
CA LYS A 77 -0.17 -5.10 -18.42
C LYS A 77 0.78 -5.27 -19.60
N ALA A 78 0.38 -4.80 -20.79
CA ALA A 78 1.21 -4.84 -21.99
C ALA A 78 2.47 -3.97 -21.86
N ALA A 79 2.40 -2.89 -21.08
CA ALA A 79 3.55 -2.06 -20.73
C ALA A 79 4.48 -2.71 -19.69
N GLY A 80 4.15 -3.90 -19.17
CA GLY A 80 4.91 -4.60 -18.14
C GLY A 80 4.78 -3.96 -16.75
N ILE A 81 3.78 -3.10 -16.55
CA ILE A 81 3.57 -2.41 -15.28
C ILE A 81 2.69 -3.29 -14.40
N ALA A 82 3.23 -3.73 -13.26
CA ALA A 82 2.52 -4.55 -12.31
C ALA A 82 3.00 -4.24 -10.89
N ASN A 83 2.10 -4.42 -9.92
CA ASN A 83 2.44 -4.35 -8.51
C ASN A 83 2.12 -5.69 -7.83
N ASP A 84 2.96 -6.08 -6.88
CA ASP A 84 2.79 -7.36 -6.20
C ASP A 84 1.57 -7.38 -5.29
N LYS A 85 1.21 -6.24 -4.69
CA LYS A 85 0.22 -6.12 -3.62
C LYS A 85 -1.07 -5.42 -4.06
N TYR A 86 -0.99 -4.57 -5.08
CA TYR A 86 -2.13 -3.83 -5.61
C TYR A 86 -2.40 -4.17 -7.08
N ASP A 87 -3.68 -4.19 -7.45
CA ASP A 87 -4.15 -4.24 -8.83
C ASP A 87 -4.49 -2.83 -9.29
N LEU A 88 -3.94 -2.43 -10.44
CA LEU A 88 -4.14 -1.10 -11.03
C LEU A 88 -5.19 -1.17 -12.14
N GLU A 89 -6.10 -0.20 -12.14
CA GLU A 89 -7.21 -0.12 -13.08
C GLU A 89 -7.56 1.32 -13.43
N TYR A 90 -7.76 1.59 -14.73
CA TYR A 90 -8.42 2.82 -15.17
C TYR A 90 -9.92 2.70 -14.95
N VAL A 91 -10.49 3.57 -14.11
CA VAL A 91 -11.92 3.51 -13.77
C VAL A 91 -12.76 4.40 -14.67
N ALA A 92 -12.19 5.52 -15.09
CA ALA A 92 -12.80 6.42 -16.04
C ALA A 92 -11.72 6.95 -16.98
N VAL A 93 -12.02 6.97 -18.27
CA VAL A 93 -11.08 7.41 -19.31
C VAL A 93 -11.85 8.27 -20.31
N GLY A 94 -11.43 9.53 -20.42
CA GLY A 94 -11.92 10.48 -21.41
C GLY A 94 -10.87 10.76 -22.49
N ALA A 95 -11.13 11.74 -23.34
CA ALA A 95 -10.16 12.16 -24.35
C ALA A 95 -8.90 12.79 -23.74
N ASN A 96 -9.09 13.64 -22.72
CA ASN A 96 -8.02 14.47 -22.13
C ASN A 96 -7.83 14.23 -20.63
N ASN A 97 -8.56 13.28 -20.05
CA ASN A 97 -8.47 12.96 -18.63
C ASN A 97 -8.64 11.46 -18.40
N TYR A 98 -8.15 11.01 -17.26
CA TYR A 98 -8.40 9.67 -16.76
C TYR A 98 -8.32 9.63 -15.25
N LEU A 99 -8.84 8.55 -14.69
CA LEU A 99 -8.83 8.25 -13.27
C LEU A 99 -8.26 6.85 -13.07
N LEU A 100 -7.16 6.76 -12.34
CA LEU A 100 -6.46 5.53 -12.03
C LEU A 100 -6.77 5.14 -10.59
N LYS A 101 -7.06 3.85 -10.37
CA LYS A 101 -7.35 3.26 -9.07
C LYS A 101 -6.41 2.10 -8.84
N ALA A 102 -5.82 2.05 -7.65
CA ALA A 102 -5.12 0.89 -7.13
C ALA A 102 -5.96 0.27 -6.02
N THR A 103 -6.32 -1.01 -6.20
CA THR A 103 -7.06 -1.81 -5.22
C THR A 103 -6.16 -2.89 -4.62
N PRO A 104 -6.21 -3.17 -3.32
CA PRO A 104 -5.39 -4.23 -2.76
C PRO A 104 -5.85 -5.60 -3.30
N LYS A 105 -4.89 -6.46 -3.65
CA LYS A 105 -5.16 -7.83 -4.06
C LYS A 105 -5.93 -8.59 -2.99
N ALA A 106 -6.72 -9.56 -3.42
CA ALA A 106 -7.60 -10.32 -2.53
C ALA A 106 -6.85 -11.02 -1.37
N ASP A 107 -5.61 -11.44 -1.62
CA ASP A 107 -4.77 -12.15 -0.65
C ASP A 107 -4.03 -11.22 0.33
N LEU A 108 -4.03 -9.91 0.08
CA LEU A 108 -3.24 -8.97 0.88
C LEU A 108 -3.84 -8.69 2.26
N TYR A 109 -5.18 -8.65 2.32
CA TYR A 109 -5.95 -8.33 3.52
C TYR A 109 -7.16 -9.25 3.64
N SER A 110 -7.57 -9.55 4.88
CA SER A 110 -8.76 -10.36 5.14
C SER A 110 -10.00 -9.73 4.49
N ALA A 111 -10.96 -10.56 4.08
CA ALA A 111 -12.20 -10.09 3.47
C ALA A 111 -12.94 -9.06 4.35
N LYS A 112 -12.90 -9.24 5.68
CA LYS A 112 -13.46 -8.27 6.64
C LYS A 112 -12.76 -6.92 6.57
N LYS A 113 -11.43 -6.88 6.54
CA LYS A 113 -10.69 -5.62 6.42
C LYS A 113 -10.99 -4.93 5.09
N ARG A 114 -11.04 -5.68 3.99
CA ARG A 114 -11.39 -5.11 2.67
C ARG A 114 -12.81 -4.57 2.61
N ALA A 115 -13.76 -5.17 3.33
CA ALA A 115 -15.13 -4.68 3.42
C ALA A 115 -15.26 -3.44 4.32
N SER A 116 -14.49 -3.34 5.40
CA SER A 116 -14.56 -2.20 6.32
C SER A 116 -13.70 -1.01 5.91
N SER A 117 -12.59 -1.26 5.21
CA SER A 117 -11.63 -0.27 4.74
C SER A 117 -10.86 -0.87 3.56
N PRO A 118 -11.29 -0.65 2.31
CA PRO A 118 -10.66 -1.23 1.13
C PRO A 118 -9.29 -0.63 0.80
N LEU A 119 -8.80 0.39 1.52
CA LEU A 119 -7.47 1.01 1.33
C LEU A 119 -7.17 1.34 -0.15
N ASN A 120 -8.17 1.85 -0.86
CA ASN A 120 -8.02 2.16 -2.27
C ASN A 120 -7.18 3.42 -2.43
N VAL A 121 -6.29 3.44 -3.41
CA VAL A 121 -5.50 4.62 -3.77
C VAL A 121 -5.95 5.11 -5.14
N LEU A 122 -6.24 6.38 -5.25
CA LEU A 122 -6.82 7.00 -6.43
C LEU A 122 -5.90 8.10 -6.95
N TYR A 123 -5.88 8.28 -8.25
CA TYR A 123 -5.18 9.36 -8.93
C TYR A 123 -6.02 9.91 -10.08
N SER A 124 -6.15 11.25 -10.13
CA SER A 124 -6.79 11.97 -11.23
C SER A 124 -5.76 12.73 -12.04
N SER A 125 -5.79 12.59 -13.36
CA SER A 125 -4.93 13.35 -14.25
C SER A 125 -5.29 14.84 -14.33
N GLN A 126 -6.49 15.24 -13.87
CA GLN A 126 -6.92 16.64 -13.89
C GLN A 126 -6.36 17.44 -12.72
N SER A 127 -6.37 16.86 -11.51
CA SER A 127 -5.86 17.51 -10.31
C SER A 127 -4.41 17.15 -10.01
N GLY A 128 -3.90 16.03 -10.54
CA GLY A 128 -2.55 15.52 -10.25
C GLY A 128 -2.38 15.03 -8.81
N VAL A 129 -3.48 14.86 -8.07
CA VAL A 129 -3.48 14.51 -6.64
C VAL A 129 -3.71 13.02 -6.45
N PHE A 130 -2.99 12.44 -5.49
CA PHE A 130 -3.24 11.10 -4.97
C PHE A 130 -4.14 11.18 -3.74
N VAL A 131 -5.15 10.32 -3.67
CA VAL A 131 -6.09 10.26 -2.56
C VAL A 131 -6.25 8.82 -2.12
N ARG A 132 -6.21 8.57 -0.81
CA ARG A 132 -6.57 7.28 -0.22
C ARG A 132 -8.01 7.33 0.23
N CYS A 133 -8.81 6.33 -0.14
CA CYS A 133 -10.21 6.21 0.25
C CYS A 133 -10.47 4.91 1.03
N ASN A 134 -11.25 5.03 2.10
CA ASN A 134 -11.71 3.90 2.92
C ASN A 134 -13.15 3.45 2.59
N ASP A 135 -13.75 3.98 1.53
CA ASP A 135 -15.04 3.53 1.02
C ASP A 135 -14.88 2.72 -0.27
N SER A 136 -15.83 1.79 -0.49
CA SER A 136 -15.99 1.08 -1.76
C SER A 136 -16.61 1.96 -2.84
N ASP A 137 -17.42 2.94 -2.45
CA ASP A 137 -18.15 3.83 -3.35
C ASP A 137 -17.25 4.98 -3.81
N PHE A 138 -16.56 4.67 -4.90
CA PHE A 138 -15.69 5.55 -5.62
C PHE A 138 -16.50 6.54 -6.46
N ALA A 139 -16.47 7.82 -6.11
CA ALA A 139 -16.92 8.89 -6.99
C ALA A 139 -15.70 9.63 -7.56
N ILE A 140 -15.72 9.91 -8.87
CA ILE A 140 -14.75 10.79 -9.55
C ILE A 140 -14.63 12.14 -8.81
N ALA A 141 -15.73 12.59 -8.18
CA ALA A 141 -15.80 13.78 -7.34
C ALA A 141 -14.86 13.74 -6.12
N ALA A 142 -14.56 12.57 -5.55
CA ALA A 142 -13.67 12.42 -4.39
C ALA A 142 -12.22 12.89 -4.67
N VAL A 143 -11.80 12.87 -5.94
CA VAL A 143 -10.44 13.25 -6.36
C VAL A 143 -10.39 14.70 -6.89
N ALA A 144 -11.55 15.28 -7.22
CA ALA A 144 -11.68 16.68 -7.61
C ALA A 144 -11.81 17.61 -6.39
N GLU A 145 -12.52 17.17 -5.34
CA GLU A 145 -12.71 17.95 -4.11
C GLU A 145 -12.59 17.03 -2.88
N PRO A 146 -11.40 16.91 -2.24
CA PRO A 146 -11.22 16.07 -1.06
C PRO A 146 -12.02 16.53 0.17
N LYS A 147 -12.71 17.69 0.10
CA LYS A 147 -13.50 18.25 1.19
C LYS A 147 -14.94 17.73 1.30
N GLY A 148 -15.40 16.89 0.37
CA GLY A 148 -16.82 16.49 0.27
C GLY A 148 -17.13 15.00 0.42
N THR A 149 -16.13 14.12 0.41
CA THR A 149 -16.33 12.67 0.53
C THR A 149 -15.75 12.18 1.84
N THR A 150 -16.60 11.70 2.74
CA THR A 150 -16.37 11.52 4.18
C THR A 150 -15.20 10.61 4.58
N ASN A 151 -14.59 9.86 3.67
CA ASN A 151 -13.56 8.86 4.00
C ASN A 151 -12.35 8.84 3.05
N CYS A 152 -12.10 9.96 2.36
CA CYS A 152 -10.97 10.11 1.45
C CYS A 152 -10.01 11.19 1.94
N GLU A 153 -8.72 10.88 2.03
CA GLU A 153 -7.69 11.80 2.51
C GLU A 153 -6.56 11.90 1.47
N PRO A 154 -6.02 13.10 1.19
CA PRO A 154 -4.88 13.24 0.30
C PRO A 154 -3.69 12.44 0.80
N LEU A 155 -3.00 11.76 -0.11
CA LEU A 155 -1.70 11.19 0.16
C LEU A 155 -0.69 12.33 0.18
N SER A 156 -0.19 12.68 1.37
CA SER A 156 0.98 13.55 1.51
C SER A 156 2.28 12.87 1.04
#